data_AF-A0A971G174-F1
#
_entry.id   AF-A0A971G174-F1
#
_cell.length_a   1.000
_cell.length_b   1.000
_cell.length_c   1.000
_cell.angle_alpha   90.00
_cell.angle_beta   90.00
_cell.angle_gamma   90.00
#
_symmetry.space_group_name_H-M   'P 1'
#
loop_
_entity.id
_entity.type
_entity.pdbx_description
1 polymer ?
#
loop_
_entity_poly.entity_id
_entity_poly.type
_entity_poly.pdbx_seq_one_letter_code
_entity_poly.pdbx_strand_id
1 'polypeptide(L)' 'IGVIVTNARLDKVGCLLVAQGGHDGLGRSLVPAHTRVDGDALIAAATGAVDAGPDRVRLLAVAAVERAVRSVAADR' A
#
# COMPACT_ATOMS: atom_id res chain seq x y z
N ILE A 1 -0.46 9.76 4.44
CA ILE A 1 -1.21 8.76 5.26
C ILE A 1 -2.23 8.06 4.38
N GLY A 2 -2.40 6.75 4.52
CA GLY A 2 -3.38 5.99 3.72
C GLY A 2 -3.69 4.60 4.26
N VAL A 3 -4.67 3.94 3.64
CA VAL A 3 -5.12 2.59 4.00
C VAL A 3 -5.18 1.72 2.75
N ILE A 4 -4.67 0.49 2.85
CA ILE A 4 -4.78 -0.56 1.84
C ILE A 4 -5.77 -1.59 2.37
N VAL A 5 -6.85 -1.83 1.64
CA VAL A 5 -7.82 -2.87 1.99
C VAL A 5 -7.80 -3.96 0.94
N THR A 6 -7.72 -5.21 1.38
CA THR A 6 -7.75 -6.39 0.52
C THR A 6 -8.74 -7.42 1.04
N ASN A 7 -9.29 -8.23 0.14
CA ASN A 7 -10.08 -9.40 0.49
C ASN A 7 -9.23 -10.67 0.62
N ALA A 8 -7.92 -10.59 0.46
CA ALA A 8 -7.02 -11.71 0.72
C ALA A 8 -7.08 -12.14 2.19
N ARG A 9 -6.91 -13.44 2.45
CA ARG A 9 -6.70 -13.97 3.80
C ARG A 9 -5.23 -13.85 4.19
N LEU A 10 -4.97 -12.82 4.98
CA LEU A 10 -3.65 -12.52 5.52
C LEU A 10 -3.71 -12.49 7.05
N ASP A 11 -2.65 -12.97 7.68
CA ASP A 11 -2.43 -12.75 9.10
C ASP A 11 -1.79 -11.37 9.34
N LYS A 12 -1.48 -11.08 10.61
CA LYS A 12 -0.86 -9.81 11.01
C LYS A 12 0.46 -9.54 10.27
N VAL A 13 1.26 -10.58 10.03
CA VAL A 13 2.57 -10.45 9.36
C VAL A 13 2.37 -10.18 7.87
N GLY A 14 1.43 -10.89 7.23
CA GLY A 14 1.03 -10.62 5.84
C GLY A 14 0.53 -9.20 5.64
N CYS A 15 -0.31 -8.68 6.54
CA CYS A 15 -0.73 -7.28 6.50
C CYS A 15 0.44 -6.30 6.66
N LEU A 16 1.40 -6.57 7.55
CA LEU A 16 2.61 -5.74 7.68
C LEU A 16 3.42 -5.70 6.37
N LEU A 17 3.62 -6.86 5.72
CA LEU A 17 4.31 -6.92 4.43
C LEU A 17 3.60 -6.12 3.34
N VAL A 18 2.26 -6.19 3.30
CA VAL A 18 1.43 -5.39 2.39
C VAL A 18 1.58 -3.90 2.66
N ALA A 19 1.53 -3.47 3.92
CA ALA A 19 1.72 -2.07 4.29
C ALA A 19 3.09 -1.54 3.87
N GLN A 20 4.15 -2.33 4.06
CA GLN A 20 5.51 -2.01 3.60
C GLN A 20 5.57 -1.88 2.07
N GLY A 21 4.93 -2.78 1.31
CA GLY A 21 4.81 -2.63 -0.14
C GLY A 21 4.06 -1.36 -0.55
N GLY A 22 3.11 -0.91 0.27
CA GLY A 22 2.50 0.39 0.11
C GLY A 22 3.50 1.56 0.16
N HIS A 23 4.48 1.52 1.07
CA HIS A 23 5.52 2.56 1.16
C HIS A 23 6.43 2.57 -0.07
N ASP A 24 6.69 1.41 -0.68
CA ASP A 24 7.37 1.34 -1.98
C ASP A 24 6.53 2.02 -3.08
N GLY A 25 5.20 1.83 -3.05
CA GLY A 25 4.27 2.53 -3.94
C GLY A 25 4.31 4.05 -3.77
N LEU A 26 4.34 4.54 -2.53
CA LEU A 26 4.55 5.96 -2.22
C LEU A 26 5.85 6.46 -2.84
N GLY A 27 6.98 5.77 -2.61
CA GLY A 27 8.29 6.14 -3.15
C GLY A 27 8.38 6.12 -4.68
N ARG A 28 7.55 5.34 -5.37
CA ARG A 28 7.43 5.37 -6.84
C ARG A 28 6.59 6.52 -7.37
N SER A 29 5.71 7.07 -6.54
CA SER A 29 4.73 8.09 -6.93
C SER A 29 5.13 9.52 -6.54
N LEU A 30 5.99 9.69 -5.53
CA LEU A 30 6.40 10.97 -4.96
C LEU A 30 7.93 11.07 -4.86
N VAL A 31 8.50 12.24 -5.14
CA VAL A 31 9.95 12.49 -5.03
C VAL A 31 10.22 13.92 -4.53
N PRO A 32 10.89 14.10 -3.37
CA PRO A 32 11.27 13.06 -2.41
C PRO A 32 10.07 12.53 -1.61
N ALA A 33 10.13 11.27 -1.20
CA ALA A 33 9.21 10.65 -0.23
C ALA A 33 9.98 10.27 1.04
N HIS A 34 9.29 10.02 2.16
CA HIS A 34 9.87 9.56 3.43
C HIS A 34 10.94 10.51 4.01
N THR A 35 10.76 11.82 3.88
CA THR A 35 11.65 12.82 4.47
C THR A 35 11.45 12.90 6.00
N ARG A 36 12.37 13.56 6.71
CA ARG A 36 12.29 13.70 8.18
C ARG A 36 11.05 14.44 8.68
N VAL A 37 10.41 15.23 7.82
CA VAL A 37 9.22 16.01 8.16
C VAL A 37 7.94 15.35 7.69
N ASP A 38 8.02 14.19 7.01
CA ASP A 38 6.86 13.46 6.53
C ASP A 38 6.28 12.57 7.62
N GLY A 39 4.95 12.64 7.78
CA GLY A 39 4.16 11.74 8.61
C GLY A 39 3.67 10.52 7.84
N ASP A 40 4.51 9.93 6.98
CA ASP A 40 4.13 8.82 6.10
C ASP A 40 3.73 7.59 6.93
N ALA A 41 2.47 7.19 6.79
CA ALA A 41 1.91 6.03 7.47
C ALA A 41 0.92 5.31 6.56
N LEU A 42 1.09 3.99 6.44
CA LEU A 42 0.16 3.11 5.75
C LEU A 42 -0.31 1.97 6.66
N ILE A 43 -1.61 1.73 6.63
CA ILE A 43 -2.26 0.63 7.33
C ILE A 43 -2.78 -0.36 6.30
N ALA A 44 -2.57 -1.65 6.51
CA ALA A 44 -3.18 -2.70 5.70
C ALA A 44 -4.25 -3.45 6.50
N ALA A 45 -5.41 -3.66 5.88
CA ALA A 45 -6.50 -4.45 6.43
C ALA A 45 -6.93 -5.55 5.44
N ALA A 46 -7.20 -6.74 5.97
CA ALA A 46 -7.54 -7.93 5.21
C ALA A 46 -8.87 -8.51 5.69
N THR A 47 -9.87 -8.63 4.81
CA THR A 47 -11.20 -9.16 5.18
C THR A 47 -11.30 -10.68 5.09
N GLY A 48 -10.33 -11.36 4.47
CA GLY A 48 -10.17 -12.81 4.59
C GLY A 48 -11.00 -13.70 3.65
N ALA A 49 -11.62 -13.15 2.62
CA ALA A 49 -12.51 -13.88 1.72
C ALA A 49 -11.80 -14.73 0.64
N VAL A 50 -10.55 -14.44 0.28
CA VAL A 50 -9.83 -15.08 -0.84
C VAL A 50 -8.45 -15.61 -0.41
N ASP A 51 -8.12 -16.84 -0.83
CA ASP A 51 -6.80 -17.44 -0.68
C ASP A 51 -5.78 -16.75 -1.59
N ALA A 52 -4.91 -15.91 -1.02
CA ALA A 52 -3.81 -15.28 -1.75
C ALA A 52 -2.60 -15.10 -0.84
N GLY A 53 -1.43 -15.48 -1.33
CA GLY A 53 -0.17 -15.31 -0.58
C GLY A 53 0.23 -13.85 -0.41
N PRO A 54 0.89 -13.49 0.70
CA PRO A 54 1.22 -12.11 1.06
C PRO A 54 2.06 -11.38 0.00
N ASP A 55 3.01 -12.07 -0.65
CA ASP A 55 3.88 -11.45 -1.67
C ASP A 55 3.10 -10.99 -2.91
N ARG A 56 2.12 -11.79 -3.34
CA ARG A 56 1.24 -11.42 -4.45
C ARG A 56 0.42 -10.18 -4.11
N VAL A 57 -0.14 -10.14 -2.90
CA VAL A 57 -0.93 -8.99 -2.43
C VAL A 57 -0.05 -7.75 -2.24
N ARG A 58 1.18 -7.92 -1.73
CA ARG A 58 2.16 -6.85 -1.57
C ARG A 58 2.51 -6.21 -2.92
N LEU A 59 2.76 -7.01 -3.95
CA LEU A 59 3.01 -6.49 -5.31
C LEU A 59 1.81 -5.66 -5.82
N LEU A 60 0.60 -6.15 -5.62
CA LEU A 60 -0.62 -5.42 -6.00
C LEU A 60 -0.77 -4.12 -5.20
N ALA A 61 -0.40 -4.12 -3.92
CA ALA A 61 -0.45 -2.94 -3.07
C ALA A 61 0.50 -1.82 -3.53
N VAL A 62 1.71 -2.16 -3.97
CA VAL A 62 2.65 -1.19 -4.58
C VAL A 62 1.95 -0.46 -5.74
N ALA A 63 1.40 -1.23 -6.68
CA ALA A 63 0.74 -0.69 -7.88
C ALA A 63 -0.55 0.06 -7.54
N ALA A 64 -1.30 -0.39 -6.53
CA ALA A 64 -2.53 0.25 -6.09
C ALA A 64 -2.25 1.62 -5.45
N VAL A 65 -1.25 1.71 -4.57
CA VAL A 65 -0.85 2.98 -3.93
C VAL A 65 -0.32 3.96 -4.97
N GLU A 66 0.54 3.51 -5.88
CA GLU A 66 1.05 4.38 -6.95
C GLU A 66 -0.09 4.96 -7.79
N ARG A 67 -1.05 4.12 -8.21
CA ARG A 67 -2.21 4.57 -8.97
C ARG A 67 -3.08 5.53 -8.17
N ALA A 68 -3.31 5.24 -6.89
CA ALA A 68 -4.11 6.09 -6.02
C ALA A 68 -3.51 7.51 -5.92
N VAL A 69 -2.21 7.62 -5.65
CA VAL A 69 -1.54 8.92 -5.57
C VAL A 69 -1.59 9.67 -6.92
N ARG A 70 -1.32 8.98 -8.03
CA ARG A 70 -1.34 9.60 -9.37
C ARG A 70 -2.73 10.02 -9.82
N SER A 71 -3.79 9.32 -9.41
CA SER A 71 -5.16 9.65 -9.80
C SER A 71 -5.56 11.07 -9.35
N VAL A 72 -5.13 11.49 -8.17
CA VAL A 72 -5.40 12.84 -7.64
C VAL A 72 -4.61 13.92 -8.38
N ALA A 73 -3.45 13.58 -8.94
CA ALA A 73 -2.65 14.52 -9.72
C ALA A 73 -3.19 14.73 -11.14
N ALA A 74 -3.94 13.75 -11.69
CA ALA A 74 -4.52 13.82 -13.04
C ALA A 74 -5.85 14.58 -13.07
N ASP A 75 -6.55 14.68 -11.93
CA ASP A 75 -7.81 15.41 -11.79
C ASP A 75 -7.62 16.93 -11.51
N ARG A 76 -6.42 17.47 -11.82
CA ARG A 76 -6.07 18.89 -11.73
C ARG A 76 -5.65 19.43 -13.08
#